data_AF-A0A938H0C6-F1
#
_entry.id   AF-A0A938H0C6-F1
#
_cell.length_a   1.000
_cell.length_b   1.000
_cell.length_c   1.000
_cell.angle_alpha   90.00
_cell.angle_beta   90.00
_cell.angle_gamma   90.00
#
_symmetry.space_group_name_H-M   'P 1'
#
loop_
_entity.id
_entity.type
_entity.pdbx_description
1 polymer ?
#
loop_
_entity_poly.entity_id
_entity_poly.type
_entity_poly.pdbx_seq_one_letter_code
_entity_poly.pdbx_strand_id
1 'polypeptide(L)'
;MNPVLAPTLRPPLRARGFACFLSLAAASLAPAQTGLVSGTVSNRATGELLPGASLEIEGAGIAGSSERGGTFALEVPAGQHTLVVSFSGLDPARLPILVTAGQTTTRDVQLTSTVYLMEKFSVSGEREGSARAIQAQRQAANPMWVAATDTFGNPAANPGELIQRLPGIATDIVGSEVRTLYVRGMGPGFSALMVDGDRVATSTGTSGSRDYQIEQMGTGNLESVELIKAPQPEQDANAVAGFVNLVSRRGYDLPGRRLTVTGGVMWRHRGFDGSPFQDRAEGLDLFSVAYSDVFSVFGGRRNLGLACNLNRRVSATTRTRWA
;
A
#
# COMPACT_ATOMS: atom_id res chain seq x y z
N MET A 1 109.64 -30.13 -22.73
CA MET A 1 109.71 -30.12 -21.25
C MET A 1 108.31 -30.35 -20.72
N ASN A 2 108.06 -31.53 -20.13
CA ASN A 2 106.85 -31.85 -19.37
C ASN A 2 107.24 -31.70 -17.88
N PRO A 3 106.32 -31.29 -16.96
CA PRO A 3 105.32 -32.24 -16.48
C PRO A 3 103.96 -31.64 -16.04
N VAL A 4 103.08 -32.60 -15.74
CA VAL A 4 101.73 -32.56 -15.13
C VAL A 4 101.83 -32.78 -13.59
N LEU A 5 100.74 -32.46 -12.86
CA LEU A 5 100.35 -32.77 -11.44
C LEU A 5 100.34 -31.51 -10.52
N ALA A 6 99.37 -31.23 -9.64
CA ALA A 6 98.19 -31.92 -9.09
C ALA A 6 97.29 -30.89 -8.34
N PRO A 7 96.04 -31.24 -7.93
CA PRO A 7 94.99 -30.31 -7.49
C PRO A 7 94.86 -30.18 -5.95
N THR A 8 94.20 -29.12 -5.47
CA THR A 8 93.85 -28.97 -4.04
C THR A 8 92.36 -28.63 -3.82
N LEU A 9 91.79 -29.33 -2.86
CA LEU A 9 90.39 -29.38 -2.43
C LEU A 9 89.98 -28.20 -1.53
N ARG A 10 88.66 -27.95 -1.51
CA ARG A 10 87.87 -26.91 -0.81
C ARG A 10 88.02 -26.87 0.72
N PRO A 11 87.61 -25.73 1.33
CA PRO A 11 86.69 -25.77 2.48
C PRO A 11 85.46 -24.82 2.32
N PRO A 12 84.42 -24.94 3.18
CA PRO A 12 83.06 -24.53 2.85
C PRO A 12 82.71 -23.07 3.20
N LEU A 13 81.98 -22.41 2.29
CA LEU A 13 81.38 -21.09 2.50
C LEU A 13 80.15 -21.18 3.41
N ARG A 14 80.17 -20.37 4.48
CA ARG A 14 79.06 -20.12 5.39
C ARG A 14 77.94 -19.38 4.65
N ALA A 15 76.78 -20.00 4.51
CA ALA A 15 75.56 -19.36 4.03
C ALA A 15 74.95 -18.48 5.14
N ARG A 16 75.18 -17.17 5.05
CA ARG A 16 74.34 -16.15 5.66
C ARG A 16 73.60 -15.46 4.51
N GLY A 17 72.28 -15.60 4.43
CA GLY A 17 71.51 -15.02 3.35
C GLY A 17 70.02 -14.91 3.67
N PHE A 18 69.62 -13.70 4.08
CA PHE A 18 68.36 -13.05 3.73
C PHE A 18 67.04 -13.74 4.10
N ALA A 19 66.58 -13.54 5.34
CA ALA A 19 65.16 -13.61 5.67
C ALA A 19 64.46 -12.34 5.16
N CYS A 20 63.88 -12.44 3.96
CA CYS A 20 63.04 -11.39 3.37
C CYS A 20 61.69 -11.39 4.11
N PHE A 21 61.50 -10.44 5.02
CA PHE A 21 60.25 -10.22 5.74
C PHE A 21 59.21 -9.62 4.78
N LEU A 22 58.38 -10.49 4.18
CA LEU A 22 57.23 -10.08 3.40
C LEU A 22 56.15 -9.56 4.36
N SER A 23 56.14 -8.27 4.61
CA SER A 23 55.08 -7.56 5.34
C SER A 23 53.85 -7.45 4.45
N LEU A 24 53.01 -8.48 4.49
CA LEU A 24 51.67 -8.44 3.92
C LEU A 24 50.83 -7.47 4.76
N ALA A 25 50.65 -6.25 4.27
CA ALA A 25 49.72 -5.30 4.85
C ALA A 25 48.30 -5.87 4.73
N ALA A 26 47.82 -6.48 5.81
CA ALA A 26 46.41 -6.79 5.98
C ALA A 26 45.65 -5.46 6.07
N ALA A 27 45.09 -5.00 4.95
CA ALA A 27 44.06 -3.97 4.99
C ALA A 27 42.87 -4.57 5.74
N SER A 28 42.73 -4.20 7.01
CA SER A 28 41.55 -4.50 7.78
C SER A 28 40.35 -3.84 7.09
N LEU A 29 39.48 -4.65 6.48
CA LEU A 29 38.10 -4.22 6.22
C LEU A 29 37.45 -4.00 7.59
N ALA A 30 37.55 -2.78 8.10
CA ALA A 30 36.71 -2.36 9.21
C ALA A 30 35.24 -2.48 8.74
N PRO A 31 34.35 -3.10 9.53
CA PRO A 31 32.93 -3.10 9.19
C PRO A 31 32.49 -1.65 9.03
N ALA A 32 31.87 -1.33 7.89
CA ALA A 32 31.26 -0.02 7.69
C ALA A 32 30.26 0.19 8.83
N GLN A 33 30.55 1.12 9.73
CA GLN A 33 29.69 1.37 10.87
C GLN A 33 28.38 1.94 10.32
N THR A 34 27.28 1.21 10.49
CA THR A 34 25.95 1.62 10.04
C THR A 34 25.21 2.35 11.16
N GLY A 35 24.33 3.26 10.78
CA GLY A 35 23.32 3.87 11.64
C GLY A 35 21.92 3.63 11.07
N LEU A 36 20.91 3.71 11.92
CA LEU A 36 19.52 3.51 11.51
C LEU A 36 18.89 4.88 11.22
N VAL A 37 18.36 5.09 10.03
CA VAL A 37 17.58 6.28 9.69
C VAL A 37 16.11 5.89 9.74
N SER A 38 15.35 6.53 10.64
CA SER A 38 13.92 6.26 10.80
C SER A 38 13.08 7.52 10.66
N GLY A 39 11.80 7.39 10.34
CA GLY A 39 10.92 8.55 10.27
C GLY A 39 9.58 8.24 9.65
N THR A 40 8.80 9.29 9.42
CA THR A 40 7.53 9.22 8.70
C THR A 40 7.52 10.08 7.46
N VAL A 41 6.90 9.58 6.39
CA VAL A 41 6.67 10.33 5.15
C VAL A 41 5.19 10.74 5.11
N SER A 42 4.95 12.04 4.99
CA SER A 42 3.60 12.60 4.91
C SER A 42 3.50 13.67 3.83
N ASN A 43 2.27 13.94 3.40
CA ASN A 43 1.97 15.06 2.53
C ASN A 43 1.78 16.33 3.37
N ARG A 44 2.52 17.39 3.07
CA ARG A 44 2.45 18.67 3.81
C ARG A 44 1.07 19.33 3.72
N ALA A 45 0.36 19.14 2.61
CA ALA A 45 -0.89 19.83 2.32
C ALA A 45 -2.11 19.12 2.92
N THR A 46 -2.18 17.79 2.77
CA THR A 46 -3.32 16.98 3.26
C THR A 46 -3.07 16.42 4.66
N GLY A 47 -1.81 16.38 5.09
CA GLY A 47 -1.37 15.73 6.31
C GLY A 47 -1.31 14.21 6.19
N GLU A 48 -1.80 13.59 5.11
CA GLU A 48 -1.90 12.13 5.03
C GLU A 48 -0.53 11.44 4.97
N LEU A 49 -0.46 10.23 5.50
CA LEU A 49 0.75 9.41 5.45
C LEU A 49 0.89 8.78 4.06
N LEU A 50 2.12 8.70 3.56
CA LEU A 50 2.39 8.24 2.21
C LEU A 50 3.01 6.84 2.24
N PRO A 51 2.21 5.78 2.07
CA PRO A 51 2.72 4.42 1.98
C PRO A 51 3.36 4.15 0.62
N GLY A 52 4.46 3.40 0.58
CA GLY A 52 5.16 3.08 -0.65
C GLY A 52 5.91 4.26 -1.28
N ALA A 53 6.26 5.29 -0.50
CA ALA A 53 7.21 6.31 -0.91
C ALA A 53 8.60 5.70 -1.09
N SER A 54 9.23 5.98 -2.23
CA SER A 54 10.57 5.49 -2.54
C SER A 54 11.60 6.35 -1.82
N LEU A 55 12.40 5.71 -0.97
CA LEU A 55 13.49 6.32 -0.23
C LEU A 55 14.80 5.83 -0.85
N GLU A 56 15.68 6.74 -1.21
CA GLU A 56 16.99 6.41 -1.77
C GLU A 56 18.07 7.27 -1.13
N ILE A 57 19.20 6.65 -0.79
CA ILE A 57 20.40 7.36 -0.37
C ILE A 57 21.27 7.61 -1.59
N GLU A 58 21.44 8.89 -1.94
CA GLU A 58 22.22 9.31 -3.10
C GLU A 58 23.67 8.82 -2.99
N GLY A 59 24.12 8.08 -4.00
CA GLY A 59 25.49 7.57 -4.10
C GLY A 59 25.82 6.32 -3.27
N ALA A 60 24.90 5.83 -2.41
CA ALA A 60 25.12 4.61 -1.63
C ALA A 60 24.47 3.36 -2.26
N GLY A 61 23.56 3.52 -3.22
CA GLY A 61 22.80 2.41 -3.82
C GLY A 61 21.84 1.72 -2.83
N ILE A 62 21.57 2.37 -1.70
CA ILE A 62 20.65 1.88 -0.66
C ILE A 62 19.30 2.52 -0.93
N ALA A 63 18.30 1.69 -1.16
CA ALA A 63 16.92 2.10 -1.37
C ALA A 63 15.99 1.33 -0.42
N GLY A 64 14.88 1.97 -0.08
CA GLY A 64 13.80 1.40 0.72
C GLY A 64 12.47 2.01 0.33
N SER A 65 11.42 1.56 0.99
CA SER A 65 10.07 2.06 0.81
C SER A 65 9.41 2.31 2.15
N SER A 66 8.56 3.33 2.24
CA SER A 66 7.72 3.51 3.42
C SER A 66 6.66 2.41 3.51
N GLU A 67 6.38 1.98 4.73
CA GLU A 67 5.32 1.03 5.07
C GLU A 67 3.94 1.67 4.97
N ARG A 68 2.88 0.88 5.22
CA ARG A 68 1.48 1.33 5.16
C ARG A 68 1.20 2.57 6.04
N GLY A 69 1.83 2.67 7.20
CA GLY A 69 1.72 3.84 8.10
C GLY A 69 2.61 5.02 7.72
N GLY A 70 3.20 5.05 6.52
CA GLY A 70 4.18 6.05 6.10
C GLY A 70 5.51 6.00 6.87
N THR A 71 5.69 5.02 7.76
CA THR A 71 6.91 4.78 8.53
C THR A 71 7.99 4.19 7.66
N PHE A 72 9.25 4.55 7.92
CA PHE A 72 10.39 3.91 7.28
C PHE A 72 11.53 3.72 8.27
N ALA A 73 12.34 2.69 8.01
CA ALA A 73 13.58 2.42 8.71
C ALA A 73 14.60 1.91 7.68
N LEU A 74 15.75 2.57 7.57
CA LEU A 74 16.80 2.24 6.61
C LEU A 74 18.15 2.20 7.32
N GLU A 75 18.92 1.13 7.12
CA GLU A 75 20.29 1.08 7.59
C GLU A 75 21.22 1.75 6.57
N VAL A 76 21.96 2.77 7.03
CA VAL A 76 22.81 3.60 6.17
C VAL A 76 24.21 3.68 6.79
N PRO A 77 25.29 3.63 6.00
CA PRO A 77 26.65 3.88 6.50
C PRO A 77 26.76 5.21 7.25
N ALA A 78 27.63 5.26 8.26
CA ALA A 78 27.91 6.48 8.98
C ALA A 78 28.60 7.50 8.06
N GLY A 79 28.08 8.72 8.03
CA GLY A 79 28.51 9.74 7.11
C GLY A 79 27.45 10.80 6.83
N GLN A 80 27.81 11.78 6.00
CA GLN A 80 26.85 12.72 5.42
C GLN A 80 26.27 12.11 4.16
N HIS A 81 24.95 12.01 4.12
CA HIS A 81 24.21 11.44 3.01
C HIS A 81 23.04 12.34 2.64
N THR A 82 22.61 12.28 1.38
CA THR A 82 21.38 12.93 0.93
C THR A 82 20.30 11.87 0.81
N LEU A 83 19.25 11.99 1.63
CA LEU A 83 18.05 11.19 1.52
C LEU A 83 17.15 11.81 0.45
N VAL A 84 16.90 11.07 -0.62
CA VAL A 84 15.95 11.42 -1.67
C VAL A 84 14.67 10.64 -1.42
N VAL A 85 13.57 11.37 -1.22
CA VAL A 85 12.25 10.77 -1.04
C VAL A 85 11.38 11.18 -2.20
N SER A 86 10.82 10.20 -2.90
CA SER A 86 9.94 10.43 -4.03
C SER A 86 8.64 9.66 -3.87
N PHE A 87 7.56 10.25 -4.36
CA PHE A 87 6.24 9.65 -4.36
C PHE A 87 5.53 10.04 -5.65
N SER A 88 4.79 9.12 -6.25
CA SER A 88 4.10 9.36 -7.52
C SER A 88 3.21 10.60 -7.44
N GLY A 89 3.43 11.57 -8.34
CA GLY A 89 2.67 12.81 -8.37
C GLY A 89 3.12 13.89 -7.36
N LEU A 90 4.12 13.68 -6.51
CA LEU A 90 4.68 14.73 -5.64
C LEU A 90 6.09 15.13 -6.09
N ASP A 91 6.52 16.32 -5.69
CA ASP A 91 7.87 16.78 -5.98
C ASP A 91 8.86 16.04 -5.05
N PRO A 92 9.96 15.46 -5.58
CA PRO A 92 10.92 14.71 -4.77
C PRO A 92 11.63 15.65 -3.79
N ALA A 93 11.73 15.24 -2.52
CA ALA A 93 12.45 15.98 -1.50
C ALA A 93 13.87 15.42 -1.34
N ARG A 94 14.85 16.31 -1.23
CA ARG A 94 16.26 15.97 -1.01
C ARG A 94 16.69 16.56 0.33
N LEU A 95 16.97 15.72 1.31
CA LEU A 95 17.32 16.15 2.66
C LEU A 95 18.74 15.68 3.02
N PRO A 96 19.63 16.60 3.40
CA PRO A 96 20.92 16.22 3.97
C PRO A 96 20.68 15.60 5.35
N ILE A 97 21.21 14.40 5.56
CA ILE A 97 21.17 13.67 6.82
C ILE A 97 22.59 13.34 7.27
N LEU A 98 22.84 13.52 8.57
CA LEU A 98 24.07 13.08 9.22
C LEU A 98 23.77 11.78 9.96
N VAL A 99 24.36 10.69 9.50
CA VAL A 99 24.18 9.37 10.11
C VAL A 99 25.37 9.09 11.02
N THR A 100 25.10 8.95 12.32
CA THR A 100 26.10 8.56 13.31
C THR A 100 26.07 7.04 13.52
N ALA A 101 27.24 6.41 13.54
CA ALA A 101 27.40 4.99 13.79
C ALA A 101 26.65 4.51 15.05
N GLY A 102 25.85 3.45 14.91
CA GLY A 102 25.10 2.83 16.01
C GLY A 102 23.98 3.68 16.62
N GLN A 103 23.67 4.85 16.04
CA GLN A 103 22.57 5.70 16.49
C GLN A 103 21.40 5.71 15.50
N THR A 104 20.20 5.91 16.05
CA THR A 104 18.99 6.11 15.27
C THR A 104 18.80 7.59 14.98
N THR A 105 18.92 7.99 13.72
CA THR A 105 18.65 9.34 13.24
C THR A 105 17.20 9.43 12.80
N THR A 106 16.35 10.09 13.59
CA THR A 106 14.93 10.27 13.23
C THR A 106 14.72 11.50 12.36
N ARG A 107 14.14 11.34 11.17
CA ARG A 107 13.81 12.43 10.24
C ARG A 107 12.45 12.22 9.58
N ASP A 108 11.50 13.07 9.96
CA ASP A 108 10.20 13.15 9.28
C ASP A 108 10.31 13.97 8.00
N VAL A 109 9.72 13.45 6.93
CA VAL A 109 9.76 14.05 5.59
C VAL A 109 8.34 14.46 5.19
N GLN A 110 8.18 15.73 4.85
CA GLN A 110 6.92 16.26 4.34
C GLN A 110 7.09 16.59 2.86
N LEU A 111 6.44 15.81 2.00
CA LEU A 111 6.41 16.05 0.56
C LEU A 111 5.35 17.10 0.23
N THR A 112 5.58 17.87 -0.82
CA THR A 112 4.62 18.85 -1.33
C THR A 112 4.61 18.81 -2.86
N SER A 113 3.66 19.51 -3.47
CA SER A 113 3.68 19.78 -4.90
C SER A 113 3.53 21.28 -5.12
N THR A 114 4.36 21.84 -5.98
CA THR A 114 4.45 23.30 -6.25
C THR A 114 3.11 23.93 -6.69
N VAL A 115 2.12 23.13 -7.08
CA VAL A 115 0.79 23.58 -7.53
C VAL A 115 -0.15 24.01 -6.39
N TYR A 116 0.23 23.87 -5.11
CA TYR A 116 -0.64 24.15 -3.96
C TYR A 116 -0.88 25.65 -3.62
N LEU A 117 -0.52 26.60 -4.51
CA LEU A 117 -0.66 28.04 -4.21
C LEU A 117 -1.87 28.75 -4.86
N MET A 118 -2.85 28.05 -5.44
CA MET A 118 -4.10 28.69 -5.85
C MET A 118 -5.34 27.89 -5.41
N GLU A 119 -6.13 28.55 -4.55
CA GLU A 119 -7.46 28.23 -3.99
C GLU A 119 -7.85 26.76 -3.72
N LYS A 120 -8.25 26.54 -2.46
CA LYS A 120 -8.64 25.28 -1.84
C LYS A 120 -9.89 24.68 -2.50
N PHE A 121 -9.71 23.97 -3.61
CA PHE A 121 -10.70 23.06 -4.19
C PHE A 121 -10.18 21.62 -4.13
N SER A 122 -11.04 20.69 -3.69
CA SER A 122 -10.71 19.38 -3.12
C SER A 122 -10.32 18.30 -4.14
N VAL A 123 -9.37 18.57 -5.03
CA VAL A 123 -8.86 17.60 -6.02
C VAL A 123 -7.67 16.79 -5.48
N SER A 124 -7.19 17.10 -4.27
CA SER A 124 -6.04 16.42 -3.66
C SER A 124 -6.30 14.94 -3.35
N GLY A 125 -7.51 14.58 -2.91
CA GLY A 125 -7.86 13.21 -2.52
C GLY A 125 -7.84 12.21 -3.68
N GLU A 126 -8.48 12.55 -4.81
CA GLU A 126 -8.50 11.69 -6.01
C GLU A 126 -7.09 11.42 -6.55
N ARG A 127 -6.25 12.45 -6.59
CA ARG A 127 -4.88 12.36 -7.11
C ARG A 127 -3.97 11.56 -6.18
N GLU A 128 -4.10 11.78 -4.88
CA GLU A 128 -3.32 11.06 -3.86
C GLU A 128 -3.73 9.57 -3.77
N GLY A 129 -5.04 9.28 -3.79
CA GLY A 129 -5.56 7.91 -3.84
C GLY A 129 -5.10 7.16 -5.10
N SER A 130 -5.13 7.84 -6.26
CA SER A 130 -4.64 7.28 -7.53
C SER A 130 -3.13 7.02 -7.50
N ALA A 131 -2.36 7.95 -6.94
CA ALA A 131 -0.91 7.79 -6.78
C ALA A 131 -0.55 6.63 -5.84
N ARG A 132 -1.28 6.47 -4.72
CA ARG A 132 -1.13 5.33 -3.80
C ARG A 132 -1.47 4.02 -4.50
N ALA A 133 -2.59 3.95 -5.21
CA ALA A 133 -2.98 2.76 -5.97
C ALA A 133 -1.92 2.36 -7.00
N ILE A 134 -1.33 3.33 -7.72
CA ILE A 134 -0.25 3.07 -8.67
C ILE A 134 1.02 2.57 -7.97
N GLN A 135 1.40 3.16 -6.82
CA GLN A 135 2.56 2.68 -6.06
C GLN A 135 2.36 1.27 -5.51
N ALA A 136 1.17 0.97 -4.97
CA ALA A 136 0.83 -0.37 -4.53
C ALA A 136 0.95 -1.39 -5.68
N GLN A 137 0.44 -1.05 -6.87
CA GLN A 137 0.59 -1.90 -8.07
C GLN A 137 2.05 -2.08 -8.49
N ARG A 138 2.89 -1.03 -8.41
CA ARG A 138 4.31 -1.10 -8.77
C ARG A 138 5.16 -1.90 -7.80
N GLN A 139 4.78 -1.89 -6.52
CA GLN A 139 5.48 -2.62 -5.46
C GLN A 139 5.03 -4.08 -5.33
N ALA A 140 3.92 -4.44 -5.97
CA ALA A 140 3.39 -5.79 -5.95
C ALA A 140 4.34 -6.79 -6.61
N ALA A 141 4.58 -7.93 -5.95
CA ALA A 141 5.35 -9.02 -6.52
C ALA A 141 4.62 -9.74 -7.68
N ASN A 142 3.30 -9.61 -7.75
CA ASN A 142 2.42 -10.22 -8.73
C ASN A 142 1.58 -9.18 -9.50
N PRO A 143 1.05 -9.53 -10.68
CA PRO A 143 0.11 -8.67 -11.42
C PRO A 143 -1.18 -8.46 -10.63
N MET A 144 -1.23 -7.37 -9.86
CA MET A 144 -2.41 -6.91 -9.14
C MET A 144 -2.90 -5.60 -9.75
N TRP A 145 -4.22 -5.40 -9.71
CA TRP A 145 -4.84 -4.12 -10.05
C TRP A 145 -5.46 -3.53 -8.79
N VAL A 146 -5.17 -2.27 -8.51
CA VAL A 146 -5.66 -1.55 -7.33
C VAL A 146 -6.50 -0.37 -7.79
N ALA A 147 -7.72 -0.26 -7.26
CA ALA A 147 -8.58 0.89 -7.42
C ALA A 147 -8.82 1.53 -6.04
N ALA A 148 -8.37 2.76 -5.83
CA ALA A 148 -8.64 3.50 -4.60
C ALA A 148 -10.07 4.07 -4.62
N THR A 149 -10.75 4.03 -3.49
CA THR A 149 -12.10 4.60 -3.35
C THR A 149 -12.09 6.12 -3.61
N ASP A 150 -11.00 6.78 -3.24
CA ASP A 150 -10.84 8.24 -3.36
C ASP A 150 -10.73 8.71 -4.81
N THR A 151 -10.25 7.88 -5.74
CA THR A 151 -10.09 8.23 -7.18
C THR A 151 -11.41 8.53 -7.87
N PHE A 152 -12.54 8.09 -7.31
CA PHE A 152 -13.83 8.09 -8.02
C PHE A 152 -14.83 9.12 -7.49
N GLY A 153 -14.38 10.06 -6.65
CA GLY A 153 -15.06 11.35 -6.36
C GLY A 153 -16.38 11.27 -5.61
N ASN A 154 -16.91 10.08 -5.36
CA ASN A 154 -18.13 9.81 -4.63
C ASN A 154 -17.97 8.41 -4.04
N PRO A 155 -18.27 8.13 -2.75
CA PRO A 155 -18.40 6.77 -2.30
C PRO A 155 -19.55 6.15 -3.10
N ALA A 156 -19.21 5.49 -4.20
CA ALA A 156 -20.09 4.56 -4.88
C ALA A 156 -20.69 3.70 -3.77
N ALA A 157 -22.00 3.70 -3.61
CA ALA A 157 -22.57 3.12 -2.40
C ALA A 157 -22.25 1.61 -2.29
N ASN A 158 -21.89 0.97 -3.43
CA ASN A 158 -21.52 -0.43 -3.57
C ASN A 158 -20.02 -0.59 -3.97
N PRO A 159 -19.22 -1.45 -3.29
CA PRO A 159 -17.86 -1.75 -3.74
C PRO A 159 -17.80 -2.40 -5.13
N GLY A 160 -18.85 -3.09 -5.55
CA GLY A 160 -18.96 -3.66 -6.90
C GLY A 160 -18.89 -2.62 -8.02
N GLU A 161 -19.34 -1.38 -7.78
CA GLU A 161 -19.25 -0.29 -8.75
C GLU A 161 -17.82 0.23 -8.97
N LEU A 162 -16.95 0.01 -7.99
CA LEU A 162 -15.51 0.26 -8.08
C LEU A 162 -14.82 -0.88 -8.82
N ILE A 163 -15.21 -2.13 -8.52
CA ILE A 163 -14.60 -3.34 -9.08
C ILE A 163 -14.93 -3.53 -10.56
N GLN A 164 -16.15 -3.18 -11.00
CA GLN A 164 -16.53 -3.24 -12.42
C GLN A 164 -15.63 -2.39 -13.33
N ARG A 165 -14.90 -1.41 -12.78
CA ARG A 165 -13.96 -0.57 -13.53
C ARG A 165 -12.60 -1.22 -13.73
N LEU A 166 -12.33 -2.32 -13.03
CA LEU A 166 -11.09 -3.08 -13.17
C LEU A 166 -11.15 -3.96 -14.43
N PRO A 167 -10.02 -4.12 -15.14
CA PRO A 167 -10.01 -4.87 -16.39
C PRO A 167 -10.26 -6.35 -16.16
N GLY A 168 -11.15 -6.94 -16.96
CA GLY A 168 -11.50 -8.36 -16.89
C GLY A 168 -12.51 -8.70 -15.80
N ILE A 169 -13.24 -7.70 -15.29
CA ILE A 169 -14.42 -7.86 -14.46
C ILE A 169 -15.67 -7.65 -15.32
N ALA A 170 -16.63 -8.55 -15.19
CA ALA A 170 -18.01 -8.31 -15.59
C ALA A 170 -18.90 -8.41 -14.36
N THR A 171 -20.06 -7.75 -14.37
CA THR A 171 -20.93 -7.66 -13.20
C THR A 171 -22.37 -7.92 -13.57
N ASP A 172 -23.10 -8.61 -12.69
CA ASP A 172 -24.55 -8.66 -12.74
C ASP A 172 -25.14 -7.53 -11.90
N ILE A 173 -26.05 -6.77 -12.51
CA ILE A 173 -26.63 -5.57 -11.93
C ILE A 173 -28.12 -5.81 -11.69
N VAL A 174 -28.53 -5.76 -10.42
CA VAL A 174 -29.92 -5.95 -9.99
C VAL A 174 -30.34 -4.75 -9.16
N GLY A 175 -31.52 -4.19 -9.42
CA GLY A 175 -31.95 -2.96 -8.73
C GLY A 175 -31.02 -1.75 -8.97
N SER A 176 -30.18 -1.83 -10.02
CA SER A 176 -29.08 -0.92 -10.32
C SER A 176 -27.96 -0.89 -9.27
N GLU A 177 -27.77 -2.00 -8.57
CA GLU A 177 -26.63 -2.26 -7.71
C GLU A 177 -25.90 -3.48 -8.25
N VAL A 178 -24.57 -3.48 -8.11
CA VAL A 178 -23.76 -4.63 -8.50
C VAL A 178 -23.98 -5.73 -7.46
N ARG A 179 -24.58 -6.85 -7.85
CA ARG A 179 -24.86 -7.96 -6.94
C ARG A 179 -23.74 -9.00 -6.95
N THR A 180 -23.32 -9.40 -8.14
CA THR A 180 -22.37 -10.49 -8.38
C THR A 180 -21.30 -10.07 -9.37
N LEU A 181 -20.10 -10.61 -9.19
CA LEU A 181 -18.94 -10.32 -10.04
C LEU A 181 -18.51 -11.58 -10.80
N TYR A 182 -18.07 -11.39 -12.03
CA TYR A 182 -17.46 -12.39 -12.89
C TYR A 182 -16.04 -11.96 -13.18
N VAL A 183 -15.07 -12.79 -12.78
CA VAL A 183 -13.65 -12.51 -13.01
C VAL A 183 -13.20 -13.33 -14.22
N ARG A 184 -12.69 -12.67 -15.26
CA ARG A 184 -12.31 -13.29 -16.55
C ARG A 184 -13.43 -14.11 -17.20
N GLY A 185 -14.68 -13.70 -17.02
CA GLY A 185 -15.86 -14.42 -17.54
C GLY A 185 -16.22 -15.71 -16.78
N MET A 186 -15.48 -16.06 -15.73
CA MET A 186 -15.85 -17.17 -14.85
C MET A 186 -16.89 -16.72 -13.81
N GLY A 187 -17.78 -17.64 -13.44
CA GLY A 187 -18.82 -17.40 -12.44
C GLY A 187 -18.26 -17.05 -11.05
N PRO A 188 -19.09 -16.42 -10.19
CA PRO A 188 -18.68 -15.96 -8.85
C PRO A 188 -18.06 -17.08 -8.00
N GLY A 189 -18.57 -18.31 -8.09
CA GLY A 189 -18.02 -19.47 -7.38
C GLY A 189 -16.58 -19.89 -7.74
N PHE A 190 -15.98 -19.33 -8.81
CA PHE A 190 -14.57 -19.54 -9.18
C PHE A 190 -13.65 -18.40 -8.72
N SER A 191 -14.22 -17.34 -8.14
CA SER A 191 -13.49 -16.22 -7.55
C SER A 191 -13.71 -16.18 -6.04
N ALA A 192 -12.81 -15.55 -5.30
CA ALA A 192 -12.99 -15.37 -3.86
C ALA A 192 -13.00 -13.89 -3.51
N LEU A 193 -13.98 -13.50 -2.70
CA LEU A 193 -14.06 -12.17 -2.09
C LEU A 193 -13.37 -12.20 -0.72
N MET A 194 -12.42 -11.29 -0.53
CA MET A 194 -11.65 -11.11 0.69
C MET A 194 -11.85 -9.70 1.24
N VAL A 195 -11.74 -9.56 2.56
CA VAL A 195 -11.64 -8.29 3.26
C VAL A 195 -10.37 -8.35 4.09
N ASP A 196 -9.45 -7.41 3.84
CA ASP A 196 -8.16 -7.34 4.51
C ASP A 196 -7.37 -8.67 4.48
N GLY A 197 -7.54 -9.46 3.41
CA GLY A 197 -6.91 -10.77 3.23
C GLY A 197 -7.73 -11.97 3.72
N ASP A 198 -8.73 -11.76 4.57
CA ASP A 198 -9.60 -12.82 5.08
C ASP A 198 -10.81 -13.04 4.18
N ARG A 199 -11.22 -14.29 4.00
CA ARG A 199 -12.39 -14.61 3.16
C ARG A 199 -13.68 -14.13 3.81
N VAL A 200 -14.50 -13.45 3.03
CA VAL A 200 -15.85 -13.06 3.47
C VAL A 200 -16.76 -14.29 3.44
N ALA A 201 -17.40 -14.58 4.58
CA ALA A 201 -18.45 -15.58 4.64
C ALA A 201 -19.71 -15.02 3.97
N THR A 202 -20.30 -15.80 3.06
CA THR A 202 -21.43 -15.36 2.24
C THR A 202 -22.65 -16.19 2.54
N SER A 203 -23.74 -15.55 2.97
CA SER A 203 -25.02 -16.23 3.24
C SER A 203 -25.93 -16.15 2.02
N THR A 204 -25.52 -16.73 0.90
CA THR A 204 -26.32 -16.71 -0.33
C THR A 204 -27.32 -17.87 -0.33
N GLY A 205 -28.46 -17.68 0.34
CA GLY A 205 -29.63 -18.58 0.25
C GLY A 205 -29.43 -20.05 0.70
N THR A 206 -30.47 -20.86 0.50
CA THR A 206 -30.65 -22.23 1.04
C THR A 206 -29.72 -23.30 0.43
N SER A 207 -28.88 -22.95 -0.55
CA SER A 207 -27.99 -23.89 -1.26
C SER A 207 -26.53 -23.56 -0.97
N GLY A 208 -25.70 -24.58 -0.68
CA GLY A 208 -24.27 -24.45 -0.40
C GLY A 208 -23.40 -24.04 -1.60
N SER A 209 -23.70 -22.87 -2.17
CA SER A 209 -22.90 -22.25 -3.23
C SER A 209 -21.78 -21.38 -2.63
N ARG A 210 -20.72 -21.15 -3.42
CA ARG A 210 -19.61 -20.24 -3.09
C ARG A 210 -19.86 -18.81 -3.59
N ASP A 211 -21.09 -18.52 -3.99
CA ASP A 211 -21.47 -17.22 -4.54
C ASP A 211 -21.53 -16.17 -3.43
N TYR A 212 -20.97 -14.99 -3.71
CA TYR A 212 -20.97 -13.84 -2.83
C TYR A 212 -21.83 -12.72 -3.39
N GLN A 213 -22.49 -11.98 -2.49
CA GLN A 213 -23.29 -10.81 -2.82
C GLN A 213 -22.59 -9.55 -2.33
N ILE A 214 -22.05 -8.76 -3.25
CA ILE A 214 -21.25 -7.58 -2.91
C ILE A 214 -22.11 -6.37 -2.52
N GLU A 215 -23.40 -6.38 -2.88
CA GLU A 215 -24.38 -5.34 -2.53
C GLU A 215 -24.64 -5.20 -1.02
N GLN A 216 -24.36 -6.24 -0.24
CA GLN A 216 -24.51 -6.18 1.22
C GLN A 216 -23.34 -5.42 1.89
N MET A 217 -22.30 -5.08 1.13
CA MET A 217 -21.10 -4.42 1.64
C MET A 217 -21.15 -2.91 1.37
N GLY A 218 -20.73 -2.13 2.36
CA GLY A 218 -20.62 -0.67 2.24
C GLY A 218 -19.21 -0.24 1.83
N THR A 219 -19.10 0.87 1.10
CA THR A 219 -17.82 1.49 0.74
C THR A 219 -17.28 2.50 1.75
N GLY A 220 -18.07 2.88 2.75
CA GLY A 220 -17.74 3.97 3.68
C GLY A 220 -16.43 3.79 4.45
N ASN A 221 -15.97 2.55 4.62
CA ASN A 221 -14.70 2.20 5.26
C ASN A 221 -13.69 1.52 4.34
N LEU A 222 -13.95 1.48 3.04
CA LEU A 222 -13.02 0.89 2.08
C LEU A 222 -12.00 1.93 1.62
N GLU A 223 -10.73 1.59 1.72
CA GLU A 223 -9.61 2.39 1.20
C GLU A 223 -9.43 2.12 -0.28
N SER A 224 -9.33 0.84 -0.63
CA SER A 224 -9.07 0.38 -1.98
C SER A 224 -9.64 -1.01 -2.20
N VAL A 225 -9.75 -1.36 -3.48
CA VAL A 225 -10.04 -2.72 -3.90
C VAL A 225 -8.92 -3.23 -4.78
N GLU A 226 -8.47 -4.44 -4.48
CA GLU A 226 -7.37 -5.10 -5.14
C GLU A 226 -7.89 -6.33 -5.89
N LEU A 227 -7.58 -6.42 -7.16
CA LEU A 227 -7.88 -7.57 -7.99
C LEU A 227 -6.58 -8.31 -8.25
N ILE A 228 -6.48 -9.51 -7.67
CA ILE A 228 -5.34 -10.40 -7.81
C ILE A 228 -5.73 -11.51 -8.76
N LYS A 229 -5.18 -11.47 -9.97
CA LYS A 229 -5.50 -12.49 -10.99
C LYS A 229 -4.44 -13.59 -11.08
N ALA A 230 -3.34 -13.44 -10.36
CA ALA A 230 -2.27 -14.42 -10.23
C ALA A 230 -2.15 -14.77 -8.74
N PRO A 231 -2.60 -15.97 -8.32
CA PRO A 231 -2.53 -16.41 -6.93
C PRO A 231 -1.11 -16.31 -6.38
N GLN A 232 -0.97 -15.87 -5.14
CA GLN A 232 0.28 -15.92 -4.40
C GLN A 232 0.42 -17.28 -3.69
N PRO A 233 1.64 -17.79 -3.40
CA PRO A 233 1.81 -19.09 -2.75
C PRO A 233 1.15 -19.23 -1.37
N GLU A 234 0.90 -18.10 -0.69
CA GLU A 234 0.22 -18.03 0.60
C GLU A 234 -1.31 -18.04 0.50
N GLN A 235 -1.87 -17.92 -0.70
CA GLN A 235 -3.31 -17.90 -0.92
C GLN A 235 -3.85 -19.31 -1.20
N ASP A 236 -5.06 -19.59 -0.71
CA ASP A 236 -5.74 -20.86 -0.96
C ASP A 236 -5.93 -21.12 -2.46
N ALA A 237 -5.65 -22.34 -2.93
CA ALA A 237 -5.82 -22.74 -4.33
C ALA A 237 -7.29 -22.95 -4.77
N ASN A 238 -8.22 -22.13 -4.27
CA ASN A 238 -9.66 -22.34 -4.40
C ASN A 238 -10.39 -21.24 -5.20
N ALA A 239 -9.65 -20.31 -5.81
CA ALA A 239 -10.18 -19.22 -6.64
C ALA A 239 -9.43 -19.13 -7.97
N VAL A 240 -9.74 -20.05 -8.89
CA VAL A 240 -9.10 -20.16 -10.22
C VAL A 240 -9.25 -18.88 -11.05
N ALA A 241 -10.34 -18.13 -10.85
CA ALA A 241 -10.57 -16.87 -11.54
C ALA A 241 -9.72 -15.71 -11.01
N GLY A 242 -9.32 -15.80 -9.74
CA GLY A 242 -8.59 -14.77 -9.00
C GLY A 242 -9.31 -14.36 -7.71
N PHE A 243 -8.66 -13.47 -6.97
CA PHE A 243 -9.13 -12.93 -5.71
C PHE A 243 -9.49 -11.45 -5.86
N VAL A 244 -10.57 -11.06 -5.21
CA VAL A 244 -10.97 -9.66 -5.05
C VAL A 244 -10.82 -9.34 -3.57
N ASN A 245 -9.85 -8.51 -3.21
CA ASN A 245 -9.57 -8.11 -1.84
C ASN A 245 -10.04 -6.68 -1.60
N LEU A 246 -10.93 -6.51 -0.63
CA LEU A 246 -11.41 -5.22 -0.16
C LEU A 246 -10.53 -4.77 1.00
N VAL A 247 -9.78 -3.68 0.82
CA VAL A 247 -8.90 -3.16 1.86
C VAL A 247 -9.65 -2.11 2.67
N SER A 248 -9.76 -2.32 3.98
CA SER A 248 -10.39 -1.35 4.87
C SER A 248 -9.42 -0.23 5.24
N ARG A 249 -9.95 0.98 5.46
CA ARG A 249 -9.19 2.12 5.99
C ARG A 249 -8.79 1.86 7.44
N ARG A 250 -7.52 2.11 7.77
CA ARG A 250 -7.04 2.02 9.15
C ARG A 250 -6.87 3.41 9.75
N GLY A 251 -7.03 3.51 11.07
CA GLY A 251 -6.82 4.77 11.78
C GLY A 251 -5.41 5.34 11.58
N TYR A 252 -4.41 4.46 11.42
CA TYR A 252 -3.02 4.86 11.23
C TYR A 252 -2.70 5.47 9.87
N ASP A 253 -3.55 5.33 8.86
CA ASP A 253 -3.24 5.80 7.49
C ASP A 253 -3.29 7.34 7.39
N LEU A 254 -3.91 8.02 8.37
CA LEU A 254 -3.97 9.47 8.47
C LEU A 254 -3.60 9.96 9.89
N PRO A 255 -2.82 11.04 10.04
CA PRO A 255 -2.56 11.61 11.35
C PRO A 255 -3.74 12.44 11.85
N GLY A 256 -4.24 12.07 13.03
CA GLY A 256 -5.24 12.84 13.77
C GLY A 256 -6.68 12.36 13.57
N ARG A 257 -7.61 13.15 14.10
CA ARG A 257 -9.04 12.85 14.11
C ARG A 257 -9.70 13.24 12.79
N ARG A 258 -10.48 12.32 12.21
CA ARG A 258 -11.30 12.58 11.04
C ARG A 258 -12.73 12.09 11.25
N LEU A 259 -13.68 12.93 10.87
CA LEU A 259 -15.10 12.62 10.79
C LEU A 259 -15.56 12.91 9.36
N THR A 260 -15.96 11.87 8.64
CA THR A 260 -16.56 11.98 7.32
C THR A 260 -18.04 11.69 7.44
N VAL A 261 -18.89 12.61 6.99
CA VAL A 261 -20.34 12.43 6.93
C VAL A 261 -20.76 12.54 5.48
N THR A 262 -21.39 11.50 4.96
CA THR A 262 -21.90 11.43 3.60
C THR A 262 -23.41 11.25 3.65
N GLY A 263 -24.14 12.15 2.99
CA GLY A 263 -25.58 12.04 2.77
C GLY A 263 -25.87 12.04 1.28
N GLY A 264 -26.74 11.14 0.82
CA GLY A 264 -27.13 11.02 -0.57
C GLY A 264 -28.62 10.74 -0.72
N VAL A 265 -29.22 11.34 -1.74
CA VAL A 265 -30.59 11.06 -2.19
C VAL A 265 -30.52 10.55 -3.62
N MET A 266 -31.35 9.58 -3.94
CA MET A 266 -31.46 9.00 -5.25
C MET A 266 -32.85 9.31 -5.81
N TRP A 267 -32.88 9.91 -6.99
CA TRP A 267 -34.12 10.09 -7.74
C TRP A 267 -34.09 9.26 -9.00
N ARG A 268 -35.18 8.51 -9.26
CA ARG A 268 -35.34 7.68 -10.45
C ARG A 268 -36.71 7.90 -11.04
N HIS A 269 -36.75 8.20 -12.33
CA HIS A 269 -37.99 8.17 -13.10
C HIS A 269 -38.16 6.77 -13.68
N ARG A 270 -39.09 5.96 -13.14
CA ARG A 270 -39.41 4.64 -13.71
C ARG A 270 -40.65 4.78 -14.61
N GLY A 271 -40.49 4.49 -15.90
CA GLY A 271 -41.47 4.76 -16.94
C GLY A 271 -42.63 3.75 -17.08
N PHE A 272 -43.25 3.32 -15.97
CA PHE A 272 -44.47 2.51 -16.04
C PHE A 272 -45.53 3.03 -15.06
N ASP A 273 -46.65 3.48 -15.62
CA ASP A 273 -47.82 3.94 -14.85
C ASP A 273 -48.36 2.82 -13.95
N GLY A 274 -48.59 3.13 -12.67
CA GLY A 274 -49.23 2.22 -11.70
C GLY A 274 -48.30 1.34 -10.86
N SER A 275 -46.98 1.58 -10.89
CA SER A 275 -46.04 0.84 -10.04
C SER A 275 -46.23 1.20 -8.55
N PRO A 276 -46.36 0.24 -7.61
CA PRO A 276 -46.40 0.51 -6.17
C PRO A 276 -45.04 0.95 -5.60
N PHE A 277 -44.02 1.09 -6.47
CA PHE A 277 -42.67 1.53 -6.14
C PHE A 277 -42.62 3.05 -6.26
N GLN A 278 -42.20 3.72 -5.18
CA GLN A 278 -42.27 5.17 -5.13
C GLN A 278 -41.21 5.81 -6.05
N ASP A 279 -41.65 6.73 -6.92
CA ASP A 279 -40.82 7.58 -7.79
C ASP A 279 -40.14 8.74 -7.04
N ARG A 280 -40.16 8.72 -5.70
CA ARG A 280 -39.65 9.80 -4.85
C ARG A 280 -38.73 9.24 -3.76
N ALA A 281 -37.66 9.97 -3.46
CA ALA A 281 -36.83 9.68 -2.30
C ALA A 281 -37.69 9.78 -1.02
N GLU A 282 -37.92 8.67 -0.32
CA GLU A 282 -38.62 8.64 0.98
C GLU A 282 -37.71 9.12 2.14
N GLY A 283 -36.53 9.68 1.84
CA GLY A 283 -35.57 10.17 2.83
C GLY A 283 -34.13 10.21 2.30
N LEU A 284 -33.16 10.08 3.20
CA LEU A 284 -31.74 9.87 2.86
C LEU A 284 -31.55 8.41 2.43
N ASP A 285 -31.36 8.17 1.14
CA ASP A 285 -31.10 6.84 0.57
C ASP A 285 -29.71 6.32 0.90
N LEU A 286 -28.76 7.25 1.11
CA LEU A 286 -27.43 6.96 1.60
C LEU A 286 -27.14 7.87 2.79
N PHE A 287 -26.76 7.27 3.91
CA PHE A 287 -26.23 7.98 5.06
C PHE A 287 -25.05 7.19 5.62
N SER A 288 -23.85 7.74 5.53
CA SER A 288 -22.65 7.14 6.10
C SER A 288 -21.92 8.11 6.99
N VAL A 289 -21.50 7.64 8.16
CA VAL A 289 -20.63 8.35 9.09
C VAL A 289 -19.41 7.48 9.31
N ALA A 290 -18.24 7.97 8.92
CA ALA A 290 -16.96 7.35 9.19
C ALA A 290 -16.17 8.21 10.18
N TYR A 291 -15.65 7.59 11.23
CA TYR A 291 -14.80 8.21 12.23
C TYR A 291 -13.49 7.46 12.32
N SER A 292 -12.37 8.18 12.32
CA SER A 292 -11.04 7.61 12.58
C SER A 292 -10.21 8.52 13.47
N ASP A 293 -9.46 7.94 14.41
CA ASP A 293 -8.55 8.68 15.28
C ASP A 293 -7.37 7.79 15.70
N VAL A 294 -6.24 8.41 16.04
CA VAL A 294 -5.02 7.74 16.51
C VAL A 294 -4.60 8.31 17.85
N PHE A 295 -4.58 7.45 18.86
CA PHE A 295 -4.26 7.78 20.23
C PHE A 295 -2.84 7.36 20.58
N SER A 296 -2.26 8.09 21.55
CA SER A 296 -1.00 7.76 22.22
C SER A 296 -1.33 7.28 23.63
N VAL A 297 -1.25 5.97 23.86
CA VAL A 297 -1.61 5.31 25.12
C VAL A 297 -0.35 4.75 25.78
N PHE A 298 -0.28 4.72 27.12
CA PHE A 298 0.85 4.15 27.88
C PHE A 298 2.23 4.74 27.54
N GLY A 299 2.30 6.02 27.17
CA GLY A 299 3.57 6.69 26.82
C GLY A 299 4.14 6.31 25.45
N GLY A 300 3.47 5.43 24.70
CA GLY A 300 3.77 5.17 23.28
C GLY A 300 3.26 6.31 22.40
N ARG A 301 3.98 6.65 21.33
CA ARG A 301 3.53 7.63 20.33
C ARG A 301 2.70 6.92 19.27
N ARG A 302 1.44 7.35 19.08
CA ARG A 302 0.53 6.86 18.03
C ARG A 302 0.43 5.33 17.98
N ASN A 303 0.08 4.70 19.09
CA ASN A 303 0.09 3.24 19.25
C ASN A 303 -1.31 2.60 19.36
N LEU A 304 -2.39 3.38 19.30
CA LEU A 304 -3.76 2.86 19.22
C LEU A 304 -4.59 3.62 18.19
N GLY A 305 -4.89 2.98 17.06
CA GLY A 305 -5.81 3.50 16.04
C GLY A 305 -7.22 2.97 16.24
N LEU A 306 -8.23 3.84 16.18
CA LEU A 306 -9.64 3.47 16.20
C LEU A 306 -10.30 3.96 14.92
N ALA A 307 -10.99 3.07 14.21
CA ALA A 307 -11.82 3.41 13.05
C ALA A 307 -13.21 2.81 13.24
N CYS A 308 -14.25 3.61 13.00
CA CYS A 308 -15.64 3.20 13.12
C CYS A 308 -16.42 3.72 11.91
N ASN A 309 -17.35 2.91 11.39
CA ASN A 309 -18.28 3.35 10.36
C ASN A 309 -19.68 2.86 10.63
N LEU A 310 -20.60 3.77 10.41
CA LEU A 310 -22.01 3.48 10.33
C LEU A 310 -22.44 3.81 8.90
N ASN A 311 -22.99 2.84 8.19
CA ASN A 311 -23.56 3.05 6.87
C ASN A 311 -25.00 2.56 6.86
N ARG A 312 -25.91 3.40 6.39
CA ARG A 312 -27.29 3.08 6.09
C ARG A 312 -27.52 3.39 4.62
N ARG A 313 -27.84 2.34 3.87
CA ARG A 313 -28.22 2.44 2.46
C ARG A 313 -29.59 1.83 2.28
N VAL A 314 -30.44 2.49 1.50
CA VAL A 314 -31.72 1.95 1.05
C VAL A 314 -31.61 1.66 -0.44
N SER A 315 -31.54 0.38 -0.78
CA SER A 315 -31.57 -0.08 -2.17
C SER A 315 -33.02 -0.08 -2.68
N ALA A 316 -33.21 0.33 -3.93
CA ALA A 316 -34.52 0.39 -4.57
C ALA A 316 -35.02 -1.00 -5.02
N THR A 317 -35.03 -1.98 -4.10
CA THR A 317 -35.54 -3.33 -4.38
C THR A 317 -36.62 -3.68 -3.36
N THR A 318 -37.87 -3.65 -3.85
CA THR A 318 -39.08 -4.28 -3.30
C THR A 318 -39.37 -4.02 -1.82
N ARG A 319 -39.78 -2.79 -1.48
CA ARG A 319 -40.62 -2.57 -0.30
C ARG A 319 -42.07 -2.93 -0.67
N THR A 320 -42.39 -4.22 -0.69
CA THR A 320 -43.80 -4.65 -0.72
C THR A 320 -44.41 -4.28 0.63
N ARG A 321 -45.11 -3.14 0.69
CA ARG A 321 -46.08 -2.90 1.76
C ARG A 321 -47.23 -3.87 1.52
N TRP A 322 -47.23 -5.00 2.20
CA TRP A 322 -48.45 -5.75 2.42
C TRP A 322 -49.26 -4.96 3.47
N ALA A 323 -50.36 -4.37 3.02
CA ALA A 323 -51.47 -3.98 3.87
C ALA A 323 -52.34 -5.21 4.15
#